data_AF-A0A2D9K6E3-F1
#
_entry.id   AF-A0A2D9K6E3-F1
#
_cell.length_a   1.000
_cell.length_b   1.000
_cell.length_c   1.000
_cell.angle_alpha   90.00
_cell.angle_beta   90.00
_cell.angle_gamma   90.00
#
_symmetry.space_group_name_H-M   'P 1'
#
loop_
_entity.id
_entity.type
_entity.pdbx_description
1 polymer ?
#
loop_
_entity_poly.entity_id
_entity_poly.type
_entity_poly.pdbx_seq_one_letter_code
_entity_poly.pdbx_strand_id
1 'polypeptide(L)'
;MSDSDTKGDAWRKPPSRYRDERPAQFALPARPASCYIEMRDGCRIAADIYLPEGPGRPDRIPTILILTPYYRRFALRDGASADTEPSPNAARYRDAFVPRGYAVVVVD
;
A
#
# COMPACT_ATOMS: atom_id res chain seq x y z
N MET A 1 -16.31 -14.72 -19.93
CA MET A 1 -16.53 -14.39 -18.50
C MET A 1 -17.25 -13.06 -18.38
N SER A 2 -18.25 -13.01 -17.51
CA SER A 2 -19.15 -11.88 -17.23
C SER A 2 -18.50 -10.78 -16.39
N ASP A 3 -17.42 -11.09 -15.67
CA ASP A 3 -16.80 -10.19 -14.67
C ASP A 3 -15.80 -9.20 -15.27
N SER A 4 -15.95 -8.87 -16.56
CA SER A 4 -15.07 -7.90 -17.19
C SER A 4 -15.47 -6.49 -16.80
N ASP A 5 -14.54 -5.74 -16.22
CA ASP A 5 -14.74 -4.36 -15.78
C ASP A 5 -14.93 -3.35 -16.92
N THR A 6 -14.79 -3.79 -18.18
CA THR A 6 -14.95 -2.98 -19.39
C THR A 6 -16.32 -3.15 -20.06
N LYS A 7 -17.19 -4.05 -19.58
CA LYS A 7 -18.46 -4.41 -20.23
C LYS A 7 -19.70 -3.70 -19.66
N GLY A 8 -19.53 -2.76 -18.74
CA GLY A 8 -20.64 -1.99 -18.18
C GLY A 8 -20.22 -0.60 -17.71
N ASP A 9 -21.22 0.21 -17.36
CA ASP A 9 -21.04 1.65 -17.09
C ASP A 9 -20.88 1.97 -15.60
N ALA A 10 -20.62 0.95 -14.77
CA ALA A 10 -20.40 1.12 -13.33
C ALA A 10 -19.17 1.97 -13.02
N TRP A 11 -18.20 2.00 -13.93
CA TRP A 11 -16.92 2.69 -13.75
C TRP A 11 -16.80 3.86 -14.72
N ARG A 12 -16.54 5.07 -14.20
CA ARG A 12 -16.09 6.19 -15.05
C ARG A 12 -14.76 5.87 -15.74
N LYS A 13 -13.89 5.13 -15.05
CA LYS A 13 -12.65 4.55 -15.58
C LYS A 13 -12.52 3.13 -15.05
N PRO A 14 -12.56 2.10 -15.92
CA PRO A 14 -12.36 0.71 -15.50
C PRO A 14 -11.03 0.51 -14.76
N PRO A 15 -10.99 -0.25 -13.64
CA PRO A 15 -9.76 -0.56 -12.90
C PRO A 15 -8.61 -1.11 -13.77
N SER A 16 -8.90 -1.96 -14.75
CA SER A 16 -7.92 -2.51 -15.70
C SER A 16 -7.25 -1.39 -16.50
N ARG A 17 -8.05 -0.50 -17.12
CA ARG A 17 -7.54 0.69 -17.81
C ARG A 17 -6.80 1.64 -16.89
N TYR A 18 -7.29 1.85 -15.68
CA TYR A 18 -6.60 2.66 -14.68
C TYR A 18 -5.18 2.14 -14.42
N ARG A 19 -5.03 0.83 -14.26
CA ARG A 19 -3.75 0.17 -14.01
C ARG A 19 -2.82 0.26 -15.24
N ASP A 20 -3.35 0.00 -16.42
CA ASP A 20 -2.54 -0.05 -17.65
C ASP A 20 -2.01 1.34 -18.05
N GLU A 21 -2.78 2.40 -17.78
CA GLU A 21 -2.35 3.79 -17.99
C GLU A 21 -1.45 4.34 -16.87
N ARG A 22 -1.15 3.55 -15.84
CA ARG A 22 -0.26 3.92 -14.74
C ARG A 22 0.87 2.89 -14.61
N PRO A 23 1.92 2.99 -15.45
CA PRO A 23 3.06 2.11 -15.32
C PRO A 23 3.76 2.30 -13.97
N ALA A 24 4.46 1.27 -13.52
CA ALA A 24 5.34 1.39 -12.36
C ALA A 24 6.52 2.30 -12.73
N GLN A 25 6.65 3.42 -12.03
CA GLN A 25 7.70 4.42 -12.23
C GLN A 25 8.65 4.52 -11.03
N PHE A 26 8.24 3.97 -9.89
CA PHE A 26 8.97 3.99 -8.63
C PHE A 26 9.22 2.56 -8.13
N ALA A 27 10.24 2.42 -7.30
CA ALA A 27 10.48 1.21 -6.53
C ALA A 27 9.63 1.18 -5.26
N LEU A 28 9.31 -0.03 -4.82
CA LEU A 28 8.77 -0.29 -3.50
C LEU A 28 9.94 -0.40 -2.50
N PRO A 29 9.95 0.35 -1.38
CA PRO A 29 10.96 0.18 -0.35
C PRO A 29 10.96 -1.23 0.24
N ALA A 30 12.14 -1.73 0.58
CA ALA A 30 12.31 -3.04 1.21
C ALA A 30 11.64 -3.13 2.60
N ARG A 31 11.48 -1.99 3.30
CA ARG A 31 10.81 -1.89 4.61
C ARG A 31 10.02 -0.59 4.69
N PRO A 32 8.88 -0.57 5.40
CA PRO A 32 8.18 0.68 5.67
C PRO A 32 8.95 1.55 6.68
N ALA A 33 8.65 2.84 6.68
CA ALA A 33 8.91 3.67 7.85
C ALA A 33 7.81 3.40 8.88
N SER A 34 8.19 2.88 10.06
CA SER A 34 7.25 2.60 11.14
C SER A 34 7.24 3.73 12.17
N CYS A 35 6.06 4.17 12.58
CA CYS A 35 5.88 5.19 13.62
C CYS A 35 4.65 4.90 14.49
N TYR A 36 4.51 5.69 15.57
CA TYR A 36 3.28 5.76 16.35
C TYR A 36 2.63 7.12 16.10
N ILE A 37 1.35 7.10 15.73
CA ILE A 37 0.53 8.29 15.56
C ILE A 37 -0.19 8.54 16.88
N GLU A 38 0.08 9.68 17.51
CA GLU A 38 -0.60 10.10 18.74
C GLU A 38 -1.98 10.68 18.41
N MET A 39 -3.00 10.12 19.04
CA MET A 39 -4.39 10.54 18.93
C MET A 39 -4.70 11.64 19.94
N ARG A 40 -5.86 12.28 19.79
CA ARG A 40 -6.29 13.39 20.67
C ARG A 40 -6.41 13.02 22.15
N ASP A 41 -6.60 11.74 22.45
CA ASP A 41 -6.72 11.18 23.80
C ASP A 41 -5.37 10.67 24.36
N GLY A 42 -4.26 10.87 23.64
CA GLY A 42 -2.95 10.36 23.98
C GLY A 42 -2.72 8.89 23.62
N CYS A 43 -3.73 8.20 23.05
CA CYS A 43 -3.53 6.85 22.51
C CYS A 43 -2.53 6.90 21.35
N ARG A 44 -1.63 5.92 21.28
CA ARG A 44 -0.61 5.83 20.23
C ARG A 44 -0.88 4.64 19.33
N ILE A 45 -1.31 4.91 18.11
CA ILE A 45 -1.65 3.89 17.13
C ILE A 45 -0.45 3.65 16.22
N ALA A 46 -0.06 2.40 16.05
CA ALA A 46 1.11 2.06 15.27
C ALA A 46 0.79 2.08 13.76
N ALA A 47 1.71 2.63 12.97
CA ALA A 47 1.56 2.78 11.53
C ALA A 47 2.84 2.36 10.79
N ASP A 48 2.65 1.74 9.63
CA ASP A 48 3.69 1.45 8.66
C ASP A 48 3.43 2.26 7.38
N ILE A 49 4.40 3.06 6.96
CA ILE A 49 4.32 3.98 5.82
C ILE A 49 5.22 3.49 4.70
N TYR A 50 4.63 3.17 3.56
CA TYR A 50 5.33 2.84 2.32
C TYR A 50 5.28 4.04 1.38
N LEU A 51 6.43 4.68 1.19
CA LEU A 51 6.61 5.76 0.22
C LEU A 51 7.30 5.21 -1.03
N PRO A 52 6.94 5.68 -2.24
CA PRO A 52 7.67 5.31 -3.44
C PRO A 52 9.14 5.73 -3.34
N GLU A 53 10.04 4.92 -3.87
CA GLU A 53 11.46 5.26 -3.99
C GLU A 53 11.83 5.49 -5.46
N GLY A 54 12.66 6.48 -5.73
CA GLY A 54 13.16 6.74 -7.09
C GLY A 54 13.20 8.23 -7.45
N PRO A 55 13.91 8.55 -8.54
CA PRO A 55 14.04 9.92 -9.02
C PRO A 55 12.69 10.48 -9.47
N GLY A 56 12.49 11.79 -9.31
CA GLY A 56 11.29 12.48 -9.78
C GLY A 56 10.03 12.18 -8.96
N ARG A 57 10.14 11.52 -7.79
CA ARG A 57 9.00 11.41 -6.87
C ARG A 57 8.54 12.81 -6.44
N PRO A 58 7.25 13.15 -6.62
CA PRO A 58 6.72 14.42 -6.14
C PRO A 58 6.82 14.57 -4.62
N ASP A 59 6.95 15.81 -4.14
CA ASP A 59 6.93 16.10 -2.69
C ASP A 59 5.59 15.76 -2.05
N ARG A 60 4.49 15.93 -2.80
CA ARG A 60 3.13 15.57 -2.40
C ARG A 60 2.62 14.47 -3.31
N ILE A 61 2.23 13.36 -2.71
CA ILE A 61 1.69 12.20 -3.42
C ILE A 61 0.32 11.84 -2.86
N PRO A 62 -0.57 11.25 -3.69
CA PRO A 62 -1.81 10.69 -3.18
C PRO A 62 -1.51 9.55 -2.19
N THR A 63 -2.29 9.50 -1.12
CA THR A 63 -2.09 8.53 -0.03
C THR A 63 -3.31 7.64 0.12
N ILE A 64 -3.08 6.33 0.21
CA ILE A 64 -4.08 5.34 0.58
C ILE A 64 -3.86 4.99 2.05
N LEU A 65 -4.90 5.20 2.86
CA LEU A 65 -4.91 4.84 4.29
C LEU A 65 -5.71 3.55 4.48
N ILE A 66 -5.07 2.53 5.06
CA ILE A 66 -5.67 1.26 5.42
C ILE A 66 -5.71 1.20 6.95
N LEU A 67 -6.91 1.33 7.51
CA LEU A 67 -7.19 1.12 8.92
C LEU A 67 -7.66 -0.33 9.08
N THR A 68 -6.94 -1.15 9.83
CA THR A 68 -7.21 -2.59 9.90
C THR A 68 -7.12 -3.11 11.33
N PRO A 69 -8.14 -3.84 11.84
CA PRO A 69 -8.03 -4.54 13.11
C PRO A 69 -7.18 -5.82 13.00
N TYR A 70 -6.81 -6.21 11.77
CA TYR A 70 -5.95 -7.34 11.48
C TYR A 70 -4.53 -6.81 11.27
N TYR A 71 -3.69 -6.99 12.28
CA TYR A 71 -2.28 -6.56 12.37
C TYR A 71 -1.68 -6.00 11.07
N ARG A 72 -1.21 -4.75 11.12
CA ARG A 72 -0.50 -4.07 10.02
C ARG A 72 0.70 -4.88 9.51
N ARG A 73 1.39 -5.56 10.42
CA ARG A 73 2.58 -6.37 10.14
C ARG A 73 2.86 -7.35 11.28
N PHE A 74 3.20 -8.59 10.91
CA PHE A 74 3.62 -9.64 11.83
C PHE A 74 5.14 -9.63 12.02
N ALA A 75 5.60 -9.93 13.24
CA ALA A 75 6.98 -10.30 13.48
C ALA A 75 7.22 -11.73 12.97
N LEU A 76 8.14 -11.88 12.03
CA LEU A 76 8.53 -13.20 11.51
C LEU A 76 9.53 -13.87 12.45
N ARG A 77 9.54 -15.21 12.47
CA ARG A 77 10.53 -15.98 13.22
C ARG A 77 11.90 -15.89 12.55
N ASP A 78 12.97 -16.01 13.35
CA ASP A 78 14.33 -16.14 12.81
C ASP A 78 14.42 -17.35 11.87
N GLY A 79 15.07 -17.15 10.73
CA GLY A 79 15.16 -18.17 9.67
C GLY A 79 13.89 -18.36 8.85
N ALA A 80 12.87 -17.53 9.00
CA ALA A 80 11.74 -17.50 8.07
C ALA A 80 12.25 -17.28 6.63
N SER A 81 11.59 -17.92 5.66
CA SER A 81 11.94 -17.75 4.24
C SER A 81 11.87 -16.27 3.85
N ALA A 82 12.78 -15.83 2.99
CA ALA A 82 12.79 -14.47 2.45
C ALA A 82 11.49 -14.12 1.68
N ASP A 83 10.78 -15.13 1.16
CA ASP A 83 9.51 -14.96 0.46
C ASP A 83 8.29 -14.84 1.40
N THR A 84 8.50 -14.93 2.72
CA THR A 84 7.41 -14.83 3.70
C THR A 84 6.94 -13.38 3.80
N GLU A 85 5.72 -13.10 3.34
CA GLU A 85 5.13 -11.77 3.44
C GLU A 85 4.70 -11.46 4.90
N PRO A 86 5.26 -10.43 5.55
CA PRO A 86 4.91 -10.08 6.94
C PRO A 86 3.62 -9.25 7.05
N SER A 87 3.07 -8.73 5.96
CA SER A 87 1.86 -7.88 5.94
C SER A 87 0.84 -8.35 4.90
N PRO A 88 0.36 -9.61 4.95
CA PRO A 88 -0.37 -10.24 3.84
C PRO A 88 -1.68 -9.52 3.46
N ASN A 89 -2.35 -8.89 4.42
CA ASN A 89 -3.59 -8.17 4.16
C ASN A 89 -3.37 -6.86 3.38
N ALA A 90 -2.22 -6.22 3.60
CA ALA A 90 -1.88 -4.92 3.00
C ALA A 90 -0.95 -5.03 1.77
N ALA A 91 -0.18 -6.12 1.65
CA ALA A 91 0.84 -6.31 0.62
C ALA A 91 0.31 -6.06 -0.80
N ARG A 92 -0.86 -6.62 -1.14
CA ARG A 92 -1.49 -6.40 -2.46
C ARG A 92 -1.72 -4.92 -2.80
N TYR A 93 -2.04 -4.10 -1.81
CA TYR A 93 -2.26 -2.66 -2.03
C TYR A 93 -0.93 -1.93 -2.12
N ARG A 94 0.00 -2.24 -1.21
CA ARG A 94 1.37 -1.72 -1.24
C ARG A 94 2.04 -1.98 -2.61
N ASP A 95 2.04 -3.22 -3.06
CA ASP A 95 2.73 -3.65 -4.28
C ASP A 95 2.05 -3.10 -5.55
N ALA A 96 0.73 -2.93 -5.52
CA ALA A 96 -0.02 -2.35 -6.64
C ALA A 96 0.17 -0.84 -6.74
N PHE A 97 0.14 -0.10 -5.63
CA PHE A 97 0.01 1.35 -5.67
C PHE A 97 1.32 2.11 -5.43
N VAL A 98 2.23 1.59 -4.60
CA VAL A 98 3.48 2.30 -4.29
C VAL A 98 4.35 2.51 -5.54
N PRO A 99 4.61 1.50 -6.38
CA PRO A 99 5.35 1.69 -7.63
C PRO A 99 4.71 2.68 -8.61
N ARG A 100 3.41 2.97 -8.44
CA ARG A 100 2.61 3.88 -9.29
C ARG A 100 2.45 5.28 -8.68
N GLY A 101 3.27 5.61 -7.69
CA GLY A 101 3.38 6.97 -7.15
C GLY A 101 2.40 7.28 -6.01
N TYR A 102 1.86 6.26 -5.34
CA TYR A 102 1.03 6.43 -4.14
C TYR A 102 1.85 6.17 -2.89
N ALA A 103 1.54 6.89 -1.81
CA ALA A 103 1.85 6.41 -0.47
C ALA A 103 0.81 5.37 -0.05
N VAL A 104 1.23 4.32 0.64
CA VAL A 104 0.34 3.38 1.32
C VAL A 104 0.68 3.40 2.80
N VAL A 105 -0.31 3.72 3.64
CA VAL A 105 -0.18 3.76 5.09
C VAL A 105 -1.09 2.69 5.69
N VAL A 106 -0.52 1.80 6.49
CA VAL A 106 -1.24 0.71 7.15
C VAL A 106 -1.20 0.95 8.66
N VAL A 107 -2.36 0.97 9.30
CA VAL A 107 -2.54 1.34 10.70
C VAL A 107 -3.32 0.24 11.42
N ASP A 108 -2.88 -0.09 12.63
CA ASP A 108 -3.57 -1.02 13.55
C ASP A 108 -4.87 -0.46 14.15
#